data_AF-A0A959SGF9-F1
#
_entry.id   AF-A0A959SGF9-F1
#
_cell.length_a   1.000
_cell.length_b   1.000
_cell.length_c   1.000
_cell.angle_alpha   90.00
_cell.angle_beta   90.00
_cell.angle_gamma   90.00
#
_symmetry.space_group_name_H-M   'P 1'
#
loop_
_entity.id
_entity.type
_entity.pdbx_description
1 polymer ?
#
loop_
_entity_poly.entity_id
_entity_poly.type
_entity_poly.pdbx_seq_one_letter_code
_entity_poly.pdbx_strand_id
1 'polypeptide(L)'
;FANADNTLRHNDRPITHTLAYTMDGLLECARITGEERWAQAALKAAEPLAERFLVQGALRGRYDAAWKGSEHPILTGCAQMAIVWSHAAEMTNDRQYRTAAEGMVNWLASVQQLGRSGPDQAFGALPGSFPLWGRYEKFAFPNWGTKYFVDALLCAGRDMAR
;
A
#
# COMPACT_ATOMS: atom_id res chain seq x y z
N PHE A 1 10.80 11.62 -12.62
CA PHE A 1 11.42 10.45 -11.98
C PHE A 1 12.84 10.68 -11.47
N ALA A 2 13.39 11.90 -11.31
CA ALA A 2 14.77 12.01 -10.80
C ALA A 2 14.91 11.61 -9.32
N ASN A 3 13.90 11.89 -8.49
CA ASN A 3 13.87 11.65 -7.04
C ASN A 3 12.53 11.01 -6.60
N ALA A 4 12.07 9.98 -7.33
CA ALA A 4 10.77 9.36 -7.04
C ALA A 4 10.87 8.22 -6.01
N ASP A 5 12.08 7.80 -5.65
CA ASP A 5 12.35 6.78 -4.65
C ASP A 5 13.40 7.28 -3.64
N ASN A 6 13.44 6.68 -2.45
CA ASN A 6 14.44 7.01 -1.41
C ASN A 6 15.80 6.36 -1.69
N THR A 7 16.15 6.18 -2.96
CA THR A 7 17.40 5.53 -3.39
C THR A 7 18.01 6.22 -4.61
N LEU A 8 19.31 6.02 -4.82
CA LEU A 8 20.02 6.57 -5.99
C LEU A 8 19.76 5.82 -7.29
N ARG A 9 19.01 4.71 -7.26
CA ARG A 9 18.81 3.81 -8.41
C ARG A 9 17.32 3.55 -8.63
N HIS A 10 16.96 3.20 -9.86
CA HIS A 10 15.60 2.77 -10.21
C HIS A 10 14.51 3.82 -9.92
N ASN A 11 14.87 5.11 -9.88
CA ASN A 11 13.90 6.18 -9.68
C ASN A 11 12.90 6.31 -10.84
N ASP A 12 13.19 5.72 -12.00
CA ASP A 12 12.27 5.52 -13.13
C ASP A 12 11.12 4.54 -12.83
N ARG A 13 11.25 3.77 -11.75
CA ARG A 13 10.26 2.80 -11.25
C ARG A 13 10.26 2.72 -9.72
N PRO A 14 9.80 3.79 -9.03
CA PRO A 14 9.83 3.83 -7.58
C PRO A 14 9.08 2.66 -6.94
N ILE A 15 9.50 2.28 -5.72
CA ILE A 15 8.80 1.25 -4.96
C ILE A 15 7.39 1.72 -4.57
N THR A 16 6.46 0.76 -4.51
CA THR A 16 5.08 0.98 -4.09
C THR A 16 4.99 1.60 -2.70
N HIS A 17 5.95 1.30 -1.81
CA HIS A 17 6.06 1.94 -0.50
C HIS A 17 6.23 3.47 -0.60
N THR A 18 7.14 3.96 -1.45
CA THR A 18 7.38 5.41 -1.62
C THR A 18 6.21 6.10 -2.30
N LEU A 19 5.61 5.43 -3.30
CA LEU A 19 4.39 5.92 -3.94
C LEU A 19 3.26 6.09 -2.91
N ALA A 20 3.00 5.06 -2.10
CA ALA A 20 1.97 5.09 -1.07
C ALA A 20 2.25 6.15 0.01
N TYR A 21 3.50 6.24 0.48
CA TYR A 21 3.92 7.28 1.43
C TYR A 21 3.66 8.69 0.91
N THR A 22 3.92 8.92 -0.38
CA THR A 22 3.68 10.22 -1.03
C THR A 22 2.19 10.52 -1.14
N MET A 23 1.38 9.55 -1.59
CA MET A 23 -0.07 9.73 -1.72
C MET A 23 -0.74 10.00 -0.38
N ASP A 24 -0.39 9.22 0.65
CA ASP A 24 -0.92 9.38 2.01
C ASP A 24 -0.61 10.77 2.57
N GLY A 25 0.64 11.22 2.45
CA GLY A 25 1.04 12.57 2.84
C GLY A 25 0.29 13.67 2.08
N LEU A 26 0.06 13.49 0.77
CA LEU A 26 -0.70 14.44 -0.02
C LEU A 26 -2.18 14.50 0.37
N LEU A 27 -2.81 13.36 0.64
CA LEU A 27 -4.20 13.32 1.13
C LEU A 27 -4.32 14.01 2.50
N GLU A 28 -3.37 13.77 3.39
CA GLU A 28 -3.34 14.41 4.70
C GLU A 28 -3.09 15.92 4.60
N CYS A 29 -2.19 16.36 3.71
CA CYS A 29 -2.03 17.78 3.40
C CYS A 29 -3.35 18.39 2.89
N ALA A 30 -4.06 17.72 1.97
CA ALA A 30 -5.35 18.18 1.48
C ALA A 30 -6.36 18.36 2.62
N ARG A 31 -6.41 17.39 3.54
CA ARG A 31 -7.32 17.41 4.69
C ARG A 31 -7.02 18.55 5.66
N ILE A 32 -5.74 18.82 5.92
CA ILE A 32 -5.31 19.88 6.84
C ILE A 32 -5.47 21.27 6.22
N THR A 33 -5.07 21.45 4.95
CA THR A 33 -5.04 22.77 4.32
C THR A 33 -6.32 23.12 3.58
N GLY A 34 -7.16 22.14 3.26
CA GLY A 34 -8.34 22.30 2.39
C GLY A 34 -7.99 22.56 0.92
N GLU A 35 -6.72 22.41 0.52
CA GLU A 35 -6.30 22.66 -0.86
C GLU A 35 -6.49 21.45 -1.75
N GLU A 36 -7.46 21.54 -2.65
CA GLU A 36 -7.89 20.46 -3.56
C GLU A 36 -6.75 19.90 -4.43
N ARG A 37 -5.74 20.71 -4.78
CA ARG A 37 -4.60 20.27 -5.60
C ARG A 37 -3.85 19.07 -5.01
N TRP A 38 -3.81 18.95 -3.68
CA TRP A 38 -3.12 17.87 -3.01
C TRP A 38 -3.91 16.57 -3.12
N ALA A 39 -5.23 16.64 -2.91
CA ALA A 39 -6.14 15.51 -3.12
C ALA A 39 -6.11 15.02 -4.57
N GLN A 40 -6.23 15.92 -5.53
CA GLN A 40 -6.19 15.59 -6.95
C GLN A 40 -4.89 14.91 -7.37
N ALA A 41 -3.74 15.38 -6.85
CA ALA A 41 -2.45 14.78 -7.12
C ALA A 41 -2.35 13.34 -6.57
N ALA A 42 -2.86 13.11 -5.36
CA ALA A 42 -2.88 11.78 -4.75
C ALA A 42 -3.84 10.83 -5.48
N LEU A 43 -5.06 11.26 -5.76
CA LEU A 43 -6.09 10.44 -6.42
C LEU A 43 -5.65 10.01 -7.83
N LYS A 44 -4.99 10.89 -8.58
CA LYS A 44 -4.41 10.57 -9.90
C LYS A 44 -3.42 9.40 -9.86
N ALA A 45 -2.73 9.21 -8.73
CA ALA A 45 -1.80 8.09 -8.54
C ALA A 45 -2.48 6.86 -7.90
N ALA A 46 -3.50 7.08 -7.06
CA ALA A 46 -4.22 6.02 -6.36
C ALA A 46 -5.08 5.17 -7.30
N GLU A 47 -5.75 5.80 -8.27
CA GLU A 47 -6.67 5.18 -9.23
C GLU A 47 -6.03 4.03 -10.05
N PRO A 48 -4.94 4.24 -10.81
CA PRO A 48 -4.39 3.19 -11.67
C PRO A 48 -3.83 1.99 -10.87
N LEU A 49 -3.47 2.21 -9.61
CA LEU A 49 -3.07 1.13 -8.69
C LEU A 49 -4.30 0.36 -8.19
N ALA A 50 -5.40 1.04 -7.86
CA ALA A 50 -6.65 0.40 -7.46
C ALA A 50 -7.19 -0.50 -8.58
N GLU A 51 -7.28 0.02 -9.80
CA GLU A 51 -7.72 -0.74 -10.98
C GLU A 51 -6.89 -2.02 -11.18
N ARG A 52 -5.56 -1.90 -11.08
CA ARG A 52 -4.66 -3.04 -11.24
C ARG A 52 -4.85 -4.07 -10.15
N PHE A 53 -4.99 -3.63 -8.91
CA PHE A 53 -5.24 -4.54 -7.80
C PHE A 53 -6.57 -5.28 -7.96
N LEU A 54 -7.65 -4.57 -8.33
CA LEU A 54 -8.97 -5.16 -8.53
C LEU A 54 -8.99 -6.19 -9.67
N VAL A 55 -8.18 -5.99 -10.71
CA VAL A 55 -8.06 -6.95 -11.83
C VAL A 55 -7.12 -8.12 -11.50
N GLN A 56 -6.01 -7.87 -10.82
CA GLN A 56 -4.91 -8.86 -10.68
C GLN A 56 -4.92 -9.58 -9.32
N GLY A 57 -5.62 -9.06 -8.31
CA GLY A 57 -5.60 -9.55 -6.93
C GLY A 57 -4.29 -9.28 -6.18
N ALA A 58 -3.32 -8.59 -6.79
CA ALA A 58 -2.06 -8.24 -6.18
C ALA A 58 -1.44 -7.00 -6.85
N LEU A 59 -0.69 -6.22 -6.07
CA LEU A 59 0.19 -5.17 -6.60
C LEU A 59 1.59 -5.71 -6.87
N ARG A 60 2.35 -4.96 -7.68
CA ARG A 60 3.79 -5.16 -7.89
C ARG A 60 4.59 -4.29 -6.94
N GLY A 61 5.88 -4.60 -6.78
CA GLY A 61 6.76 -3.88 -5.87
C GLY A 61 7.22 -2.52 -6.39
N ARG A 62 7.23 -2.34 -7.72
CA ARG A 62 7.66 -1.12 -8.40
C ARG A 62 6.76 -0.80 -9.57
N TYR A 63 6.60 0.49 -9.89
CA TYR A 63 5.80 0.95 -11.02
C TYR A 63 6.51 2.07 -11.77
N ASP A 64 6.53 1.98 -13.10
CA ASP A 64 7.05 3.04 -13.97
C ASP A 64 5.99 4.13 -14.29
N ALA A 65 6.37 5.08 -15.15
CA ALA A 65 5.51 6.17 -15.60
C ALA A 65 4.20 5.75 -16.28
N ALA A 66 4.18 4.56 -16.88
CA ALA A 66 3.01 3.98 -17.53
C ALA A 66 2.24 3.05 -16.59
N TRP A 67 2.56 3.08 -15.28
CA TRP A 67 2.04 2.17 -14.29
C TRP A 67 2.29 0.70 -14.64
N LYS A 68 3.37 0.40 -15.37
CA LYS A 68 3.78 -0.98 -15.62
C LYS A 68 4.50 -1.50 -14.39
N GLY A 69 3.91 -2.53 -13.77
CA GLY A 69 4.42 -3.10 -12.54
C GLY A 69 5.61 -4.04 -12.76
N SER A 70 6.56 -4.05 -11.84
CA SER A 70 7.69 -4.99 -11.79
C SER A 70 8.02 -5.38 -10.35
N GLU A 71 8.80 -6.46 -10.21
CA GLU A 71 9.18 -7.05 -8.90
C GLU A 71 7.99 -7.63 -8.11
N HIS A 72 8.34 -8.37 -7.05
CA HIS A 72 7.37 -8.96 -6.14
C HIS A 72 6.68 -7.88 -5.29
N PRO A 73 5.42 -8.09 -4.87
CA PRO A 73 4.72 -7.19 -3.96
C PRO A 73 5.56 -6.82 -2.75
N ILE A 74 5.54 -5.54 -2.39
CA ILE A 74 6.14 -5.00 -1.17
C ILE A 74 5.00 -4.82 -0.17
N LEU A 75 4.97 -5.62 0.91
CA LEU A 75 3.80 -5.69 1.77
C LEU A 75 3.56 -4.41 2.56
N THR A 76 4.63 -3.68 2.89
CA THR A 76 4.51 -2.32 3.44
C THR A 76 3.74 -1.39 2.49
N GLY A 77 4.12 -1.39 1.21
CA GLY A 77 3.45 -0.55 0.21
C GLY A 77 2.01 -0.98 0.00
N CYS A 78 1.73 -2.29 -0.01
CA CYS A 78 0.37 -2.83 -0.05
C CYS A 78 -0.48 -2.35 1.13
N ALA A 79 0.05 -2.43 2.36
CA ALA A 79 -0.66 -1.98 3.56
C ALA A 79 -0.96 -0.47 3.52
N GLN A 80 -0.01 0.35 3.10
CA GLN A 80 -0.25 1.78 2.94
C GLN A 80 -1.21 2.10 1.79
N MET A 81 -1.20 1.33 0.70
CA MET A 81 -2.19 1.52 -0.37
C MET A 81 -3.60 1.26 0.12
N ALA A 82 -3.81 0.30 1.01
CA ALA A 82 -5.12 0.10 1.65
C ALA A 82 -5.56 1.35 2.43
N ILE A 83 -4.67 1.99 3.18
CA ILE A 83 -4.94 3.25 3.89
C ILE A 83 -5.28 4.37 2.89
N VAL A 84 -4.46 4.55 1.85
CA VAL A 84 -4.68 5.56 0.80
C VAL A 84 -6.05 5.37 0.14
N TRP A 85 -6.43 4.13 -0.18
CA TRP A 85 -7.73 3.85 -0.78
C TRP A 85 -8.89 4.03 0.19
N SER A 86 -8.75 3.69 1.48
CA SER A 86 -9.77 4.04 2.48
C SER A 86 -10.02 5.54 2.53
N HIS A 87 -8.97 6.35 2.61
CA HIS A 87 -9.11 7.81 2.60
C HIS A 87 -9.66 8.35 1.28
N ALA A 88 -9.22 7.80 0.15
CA ALA A 88 -9.80 8.15 -1.15
C ALA A 88 -11.30 7.83 -1.22
N ALA A 89 -11.74 6.69 -0.67
CA ALA A 89 -13.14 6.30 -0.60
C ALA A 89 -13.95 7.27 0.28
N GLU A 90 -13.42 7.67 1.44
CA GLU A 90 -14.07 8.65 2.32
C GLU A 90 -14.25 10.02 1.62
N MET A 91 -13.22 10.46 0.89
CA MET A 91 -13.23 11.78 0.24
C MET A 91 -14.12 11.84 -1.01
N THR A 92 -14.14 10.76 -1.79
CA THR A 92 -14.81 10.73 -3.12
C THR A 92 -16.15 10.03 -3.10
N ASN A 93 -16.43 9.23 -2.07
CA ASN A 93 -17.53 8.27 -2.01
C ASN A 93 -17.55 7.24 -3.16
N ASP A 94 -16.40 7.03 -3.82
CA ASP A 94 -16.24 6.04 -4.87
C ASP A 94 -16.03 4.63 -4.27
N ARG A 95 -16.91 3.70 -4.67
CA ARG A 95 -16.87 2.31 -4.23
C ARG A 95 -15.65 1.56 -4.71
N GLN A 96 -15.03 1.96 -5.83
CA GLN A 96 -13.82 1.32 -6.35
C GLN A 96 -12.70 1.31 -5.30
N TYR A 97 -12.48 2.44 -4.64
CA TYR A 97 -11.46 2.56 -3.61
C TYR A 97 -11.80 1.72 -2.37
N ARG A 98 -13.07 1.71 -1.96
CA ARG A 98 -13.51 0.87 -0.83
C ARG A 98 -13.25 -0.61 -1.11
N THR A 99 -13.67 -1.10 -2.28
CA THR A 99 -13.44 -2.50 -2.68
C THR A 99 -11.94 -2.82 -2.77
N ALA A 100 -11.11 -1.90 -3.26
CA ALA A 100 -9.67 -2.08 -3.32
C ALA A 100 -9.04 -2.15 -1.92
N ALA A 101 -9.45 -1.26 -1.00
CA ALA A 101 -8.97 -1.25 0.38
C ALA A 101 -9.33 -2.55 1.12
N GLU A 102 -10.59 -2.97 1.08
CA GLU A 102 -11.08 -4.21 1.70
C GLU A 102 -10.37 -5.45 1.13
N GLY A 103 -10.25 -5.52 -0.20
CA GLY A 103 -9.55 -6.62 -0.86
C GLY A 103 -8.08 -6.69 -0.44
N MET A 104 -7.41 -5.54 -0.33
CA MET A 104 -6.00 -5.47 0.05
C MET A 104 -5.78 -5.90 1.51
N VAL A 105 -6.64 -5.45 2.42
CA VAL A 105 -6.61 -5.88 3.83
C VAL A 105 -6.80 -7.39 3.95
N ASN A 106 -7.77 -7.95 3.23
CA ASN A 106 -8.01 -9.41 3.22
C ASN A 106 -6.81 -10.18 2.66
N TRP A 107 -6.20 -9.68 1.59
CA TRP A 107 -5.00 -10.29 1.04
C TRP A 107 -3.82 -10.23 2.02
N LEU A 108 -3.58 -9.09 2.67
CA LEU A 108 -2.53 -8.94 3.69
C LEU A 108 -2.74 -9.89 4.88
N ALA A 109 -3.98 -10.02 5.36
CA ALA A 109 -4.32 -10.99 6.39
C ALA A 109 -3.97 -12.42 5.98
N SER A 110 -4.17 -12.78 4.71
CA SER A 110 -3.87 -14.13 4.19
C SER A 110 -2.37 -14.45 4.10
N VAL A 111 -1.51 -13.43 4.02
CA VAL A 111 -0.04 -13.58 3.92
C VAL A 111 0.69 -13.23 5.21
N GLN A 112 -0.04 -12.89 6.27
CA GLN A 112 0.49 -12.71 7.62
C GLN A 112 1.04 -14.03 8.17
N GLN A 113 2.18 -13.97 8.86
CA GLN A 113 2.76 -15.14 9.49
C GLN A 113 1.96 -15.55 10.71
N LEU A 114 1.03 -16.50 10.55
CA LEU A 114 0.25 -17.09 11.64
C LEU A 114 0.65 -18.54 11.94
N GLY A 115 1.57 -19.11 11.16
CA GLY A 115 2.10 -20.44 11.37
C GLY A 115 2.96 -20.52 12.63
N ARG A 116 2.94 -21.67 13.29
CA ARG A 116 3.85 -21.99 14.41
C ARG A 116 5.25 -22.42 13.95
N SER A 117 5.51 -22.40 12.65
CA SER A 117 6.82 -22.69 12.07
C SER A 117 7.67 -21.42 12.03
N GLY A 118 8.91 -21.51 12.50
CA GLY A 118 9.82 -20.36 12.59
C GLY A 118 9.87 -19.75 14.00
N PRO A 119 10.55 -18.60 14.17
CA PRO A 119 10.68 -17.95 15.47
C PRO A 119 9.34 -17.41 15.98
N ASP A 120 9.06 -17.57 17.26
CA ASP A 120 7.82 -17.06 17.89
C ASP A 120 7.63 -15.54 17.69
N GLN A 121 8.74 -14.80 17.59
CA GLN A 121 8.73 -13.35 17.36
C GLN A 121 8.16 -12.96 15.98
N ALA A 122 8.08 -13.89 15.04
CA ALA A 122 7.48 -13.66 13.73
C ALA A 122 5.96 -13.85 13.72
N PHE A 123 5.36 -14.33 14.81
CA PHE A 123 3.91 -14.52 14.89
C PHE A 123 3.17 -13.18 14.75
N GLY A 124 2.25 -13.12 13.78
CA GLY A 124 1.53 -11.92 13.40
C GLY A 124 2.30 -10.95 12.52
N ALA A 125 3.55 -11.24 12.14
CA ALA A 125 4.35 -10.34 11.33
C ALA A 125 4.00 -10.44 9.84
N LEU A 126 4.16 -9.32 9.11
CA LEU A 126 4.16 -9.33 7.65
C LEU A 126 5.60 -9.38 7.13
N PRO A 127 5.91 -10.26 6.16
CA PRO A 127 7.22 -10.25 5.52
C PRO A 127 7.40 -8.97 4.71
N GLY A 128 8.64 -8.57 4.45
CA GLY A 128 8.94 -7.38 3.64
C GLY A 128 8.35 -7.44 2.23
N SER A 129 8.51 -8.59 1.59
CA SER A 129 7.96 -8.90 0.27
C SER A 129 7.14 -10.19 0.33
N PHE A 130 6.27 -10.37 -0.66
CA PHE A 130 5.63 -11.67 -0.90
C PHE A 130 5.96 -12.19 -2.31
N PRO A 131 6.61 -13.35 -2.45
CA PRO A 131 7.05 -14.27 -1.39
C PRO A 131 8.20 -13.71 -0.54
N LEU A 132 8.51 -14.37 0.59
CA LEU A 132 9.52 -13.96 1.58
C LEU A 132 10.91 -13.66 1.00
N TRP A 133 11.27 -14.30 -0.13
CA TRP A 133 12.53 -14.07 -0.84
C TRP A 133 12.48 -12.93 -1.88
N GLY A 134 11.41 -12.13 -1.89
CA GLY A 134 11.34 -10.91 -2.70
C GLY A 134 12.42 -9.89 -2.32
N ARG A 135 12.63 -8.89 -3.17
CA ARG A 135 13.82 -8.01 -3.06
C ARG A 135 13.76 -7.02 -1.90
N TYR A 136 12.57 -6.59 -1.50
CA TYR A 136 12.40 -5.63 -0.40
C TYR A 136 12.41 -6.34 0.94
N GLU A 137 13.32 -5.94 1.83
CA GLU A 137 13.52 -6.55 3.15
C GLU A 137 13.50 -8.09 3.08
N LYS A 138 14.38 -8.61 2.21
CA LYS A 138 14.45 -10.03 1.85
C LYS A 138 14.71 -10.89 3.09
N PHE A 139 13.92 -11.94 3.27
CA PHE A 139 13.99 -12.84 4.43
C PHE A 139 13.82 -12.13 5.79
N ALA A 140 13.14 -10.98 5.80
CA ALA A 140 12.92 -10.20 7.00
C ALA A 140 11.44 -9.82 7.18
N PHE A 141 11.12 -9.50 8.43
CA PHE A 141 9.82 -9.04 8.89
C PHE A 141 9.97 -7.60 9.41
N PRO A 142 9.87 -6.59 8.54
CA PRO A 142 9.99 -5.20 8.98
C PRO A 142 8.80 -4.79 9.85
N ASN A 143 9.07 -4.18 11.00
CA ASN A 143 8.03 -3.77 11.94
C ASN A 143 7.02 -2.79 11.33
N TRP A 144 7.47 -1.93 10.41
CA TRP A 144 6.61 -0.94 9.75
C TRP A 144 5.55 -1.58 8.84
N GLY A 145 5.84 -2.74 8.23
CA GLY A 145 4.84 -3.47 7.44
C GLY A 145 3.64 -3.89 8.30
N THR A 146 3.91 -4.47 9.47
CA THR A 146 2.89 -4.84 10.45
C THR A 146 2.17 -3.61 11.00
N LYS A 147 2.89 -2.53 11.32
CA LYS A 147 2.27 -1.26 11.78
C LYS A 147 1.24 -0.75 10.79
N TYR A 148 1.63 -0.59 9.52
CA TYR A 148 0.71 -0.06 8.50
C TYR A 148 -0.45 -1.02 8.21
N PHE A 149 -0.26 -2.33 8.38
CA PHE A 149 -1.37 -3.27 8.25
C PHE A 149 -2.40 -3.12 9.37
N VAL A 150 -1.96 -2.90 10.62
CA VAL A 150 -2.87 -2.57 11.72
C VAL A 150 -3.62 -1.27 11.43
N ASP A 151 -2.93 -0.23 10.94
CA ASP A 151 -3.59 1.02 10.54
C ASP A 151 -4.64 0.79 9.44
N ALA A 152 -4.31 -0.01 8.41
CA ALA A 152 -5.24 -0.36 7.34
C ALA A 152 -6.48 -1.09 7.86
N LEU A 153 -6.32 -2.02 8.81
CA LEU A 153 -7.44 -2.70 9.49
C LEU A 153 -8.33 -1.70 10.24
N LEU A 154 -7.73 -0.70 10.91
CA LEU A 154 -8.47 0.34 11.62
C LEU A 154 -9.24 1.26 10.65
N CYS A 155 -8.67 1.58 9.49
CA CYS A 155 -9.36 2.33 8.45
C CYS A 155 -10.54 1.52 7.88
N ALA A 156 -10.33 0.28 7.47
CA ALA A 156 -11.38 -0.58 6.92
C ALA A 156 -12.52 -0.85 7.94
N GLY A 157 -12.19 -1.00 9.23
CA GLY A 157 -13.17 -1.17 10.30
C GLY A 157 -14.08 0.05 10.52
N ARG A 158 -13.62 1.27 10.20
CA ARG A 158 -14.44 2.48 10.28
C ARG A 158 -15.45 2.57 9.13
N ASP A 159 -15.06 2.09 7.95
CA ASP A 159 -15.93 2.06 6.77
C ASP A 159 -17.05 1.01 6.88
N MET A 160 -16.81 -0.12 7.55
CA MET A 160 -17.83 -1.16 7.79
C MET A 160 -18.87 -0.79 8.87
N ALA A 161 -18.60 0.24 9.68
CA ALA A 161 -19.49 0.68 10.76
C ALA A 161 -20.43 1.83 10.36
N ARG A 162 -20.35 2.31 9.10
CA ARG A 162 -21.18 3.38 8.52
C ARG A 162 -22.12 2.82 7.46
#